data_AF-A0A0D0ANS7-F1
#
_entry.id   AF-A0A0D0ANS7-F1
#
_cell.length_a   1.000
_cell.length_b   1.000
_cell.length_c   1.000
_cell.angle_alpha   90.00
_cell.angle_beta   90.00
_cell.angle_gamma   90.00
#
_symmetry.space_group_name_H-M   'P 1'
#
loop_
_entity.id
_entity.type
_entity.pdbx_description
1 polymer ?
#
loop_
_entity_poly.entity_id
_entity_poly.type
_entity_poly.pdbx_seq_one_letter_code
_entity_poly.pdbx_strand_id
1 'polypeptide(L)'
;MSDTVSYDTLQYSQALDVHNDSQDMYKSNNTRTKRIKPIPTRWRPPSSFIPRLIFHIMCFCLTFHWNLDFMWEIFREPNGWENFHTLYLTQINQLSTVQGLVLTTVAVFISTPPPLKQIDYAADGPYTLLSESLVFSLFGLLFQLYTSVVGQGYQKQKTFKALKRNRWLFLFHIIILSIPVYIFSISLLLLLFAISVTGFLSSSTSAQIFTGATFALLFACLFVSILPSPVYSRLYKILWRITDDDDDDDNDDHELDKEHVEKEAGGTA
;
A
#
# COMPACT_ATOMS: atom_id res chain seq x y z
N MET A 1 -44.34 16.26 20.60
CA MET A 1 -43.81 16.41 19.22
C MET A 1 -42.36 15.99 19.30
N SER A 2 -42.05 14.84 18.75
CA SER A 2 -40.73 14.21 18.86
C SER A 2 -40.34 13.72 17.47
N ASP A 3 -39.47 14.46 16.80
CA ASP A 3 -39.06 14.13 15.44
C ASP A 3 -38.01 13.02 15.48
N THR A 4 -38.47 11.79 15.26
CA THR A 4 -37.59 10.62 15.09
C THR A 4 -36.92 10.69 13.72
N VAL A 5 -35.67 11.14 13.69
CA VAL A 5 -34.81 11.08 12.49
C VAL A 5 -34.48 9.62 12.18
N SER A 6 -34.95 9.10 11.04
CA SER A 6 -34.62 7.74 10.60
C SER A 6 -33.17 7.67 10.13
N TYR A 7 -32.36 6.83 10.77
CA TYR A 7 -30.99 6.53 10.36
C TYR A 7 -30.97 5.27 9.48
N ASP A 8 -31.57 5.36 8.30
CA ASP A 8 -31.38 4.36 7.25
C ASP A 8 -29.99 4.54 6.64
N THR A 9 -29.00 3.80 7.16
CA THR A 9 -27.60 3.92 6.73
C THR A 9 -26.94 2.53 6.69
N LEU A 10 -26.50 2.17 5.47
CA LEU A 10 -25.53 1.10 5.17
C LEU A 10 -25.93 -0.35 5.49
N GLN A 11 -26.97 -0.86 4.82
CA GLN A 11 -26.86 -2.19 4.21
C GLN A 11 -26.40 -2.04 2.75
N TYR A 12 -25.08 -2.08 2.53
CA TYR A 12 -24.52 -2.27 1.19
C TYR A 12 -23.20 -3.05 1.25
N SER A 13 -23.31 -4.34 1.57
CA SER A 13 -22.21 -5.30 1.49
C SER A 13 -22.78 -6.72 1.33
N GLN A 14 -22.17 -7.50 0.43
CA GLN A 14 -22.40 -8.94 0.23
C GLN A 14 -23.82 -9.39 -0.16
N ALA A 15 -24.27 -8.94 -1.34
CA ALA A 15 -24.95 -9.83 -2.27
C ALA A 15 -23.99 -10.10 -3.45
N LEU A 16 -23.08 -11.07 -3.25
CA LEU A 16 -22.22 -11.57 -4.33
C LEU A 16 -23.02 -12.64 -5.07
N ASP A 17 -23.95 -12.22 -5.93
CA ASP A 17 -24.74 -13.13 -6.77
C ASP A 17 -23.82 -13.83 -7.77
N VAL A 18 -23.33 -15.00 -7.38
CA VAL A 18 -22.68 -15.98 -8.26
C VAL A 18 -23.77 -16.68 -9.07
N HIS A 19 -24.41 -15.94 -9.97
CA HIS A 19 -25.30 -16.52 -10.97
C HIS A 19 -25.02 -16.01 -12.38
N ASN A 20 -24.21 -16.82 -13.07
CA ASN A 20 -24.59 -17.41 -14.35
C ASN A 20 -24.95 -16.44 -15.48
N ASP A 21 -23.92 -15.80 -16.05
CA ASP A 21 -24.00 -15.24 -17.41
C ASP A 21 -22.77 -15.69 -18.22
N SER A 22 -22.68 -17.01 -18.41
CA SER A 22 -21.83 -17.60 -19.45
C SER A 22 -22.54 -17.48 -20.79
N GLN A 23 -21.80 -17.09 -21.84
CA GLN A 23 -22.25 -16.91 -23.22
C GLN A 23 -23.08 -15.63 -23.47
N ASP A 24 -22.39 -14.51 -23.68
CA ASP A 24 -22.49 -13.95 -25.03
C ASP A 24 -21.27 -13.13 -25.51
N MET A 25 -21.11 -13.09 -26.84
CA MET A 25 -20.25 -12.20 -27.60
C MET A 25 -18.74 -12.15 -27.26
N TYR A 26 -18.03 -13.17 -27.72
CA TYR A 26 -16.63 -13.06 -28.18
C TYR A 26 -16.51 -12.18 -29.45
N LYS A 27 -17.02 -10.93 -29.44
CA LYS A 27 -16.65 -9.94 -30.46
C LYS A 27 -15.26 -9.41 -30.13
N SER A 28 -14.26 -10.05 -30.75
CA SER A 28 -12.90 -9.53 -30.90
C SER A 28 -12.95 -8.22 -31.71
N ASN A 29 -13.34 -7.14 -31.03
CA ASN A 29 -13.29 -5.79 -31.56
C ASN A 29 -11.83 -5.39 -31.64
N ASN A 30 -11.28 -5.41 -32.87
CA ASN A 30 -9.99 -4.85 -33.25
C ASN A 30 -9.61 -3.67 -32.33
N THR A 31 -8.72 -3.93 -31.36
CA THR A 31 -8.22 -2.95 -30.39
C THR A 31 -7.24 -2.04 -31.11
N ARG A 32 -7.78 -1.19 -31.98
CA ARG A 32 -7.11 -0.11 -32.68
C ARG A 32 -6.29 0.66 -31.66
N THR A 33 -4.98 0.42 -31.65
CA THR A 33 -4.05 0.87 -30.61
C THR A 33 -4.07 2.40 -30.58
N LYS A 34 -4.92 2.97 -29.72
CA LYS A 34 -5.13 4.41 -29.57
C LYS A 34 -3.81 5.00 -29.07
N ARG A 35 -2.98 5.47 -30.03
CA ARG A 35 -1.63 6.02 -29.79
C ARG A 35 -1.63 6.79 -28.48
N ILE A 36 -0.82 6.31 -27.54
CA ILE A 36 -0.73 6.88 -26.20
C ILE A 36 -0.33 8.34 -26.36
N LYS A 37 -1.22 9.27 -25.99
CA LYS A 37 -0.90 10.70 -26.03
C LYS A 37 0.18 10.95 -24.99
N PRO A 38 1.39 11.42 -25.39
CA PRO A 38 2.49 11.58 -24.45
C PRO A 38 2.16 12.64 -23.40
N ILE A 39 2.81 12.53 -22.24
CA ILE A 39 2.70 13.50 -21.14
C ILE A 39 3.08 14.90 -21.66
N PRO A 40 2.24 15.93 -21.44
CA PRO A 40 2.53 17.29 -21.91
C PRO A 40 3.83 17.81 -21.29
N THR A 41 4.68 18.46 -22.09
CA THR A 41 6.05 18.83 -21.73
C THR A 41 6.17 19.55 -20.37
N ARG A 42 5.17 20.37 -20.00
CA ARG A 42 5.11 21.08 -18.70
C ARG A 42 5.08 20.19 -17.45
N TRP A 43 4.71 18.93 -17.59
CA TRP A 43 4.63 17.94 -16.50
C TRP A 43 5.91 17.12 -16.34
N ARG A 44 6.84 17.17 -17.30
CA ARG A 44 8.11 16.45 -17.20
C ARG A 44 8.94 16.92 -15.99
N PRO A 45 9.75 16.05 -15.38
CA PRO A 45 10.71 16.48 -14.36
C PRO A 45 11.61 17.60 -14.90
N PRO A 46 12.05 18.54 -14.05
CA PRO A 46 13.00 19.59 -14.48
C PRO A 46 14.32 18.98 -14.96
N SER A 47 15.01 19.70 -15.84
CA SER A 47 16.25 19.25 -16.46
C SER A 47 17.41 19.16 -15.47
N SER A 48 17.52 20.11 -14.53
CA SER A 48 18.59 20.21 -13.53
C SER A 48 18.46 19.17 -12.41
N PHE A 49 19.61 18.67 -11.92
CA PHE A 49 19.70 17.53 -11.01
C PHE A 49 18.97 17.75 -9.66
N ILE A 50 19.24 18.85 -8.96
CA ILE A 50 18.66 19.12 -7.63
C ILE A 50 17.12 19.17 -7.66
N PRO A 51 16.45 20.01 -8.48
CA PRO A 51 15.00 20.03 -8.50
C PRO A 51 14.40 18.78 -9.15
N ARG A 52 15.18 18.02 -9.96
CA ARG A 52 14.76 16.69 -10.42
C ARG A 52 14.71 15.72 -9.25
N LEU A 53 15.74 15.67 -8.41
CA LEU A 53 15.77 14.81 -7.23
C LEU A 53 14.64 15.18 -6.26
N ILE A 54 14.46 16.47 -5.95
CA ILE A 54 13.33 16.95 -5.12
C ILE A 54 12.00 16.50 -5.71
N PHE A 55 11.79 16.68 -7.02
CA PHE A 55 10.56 16.24 -7.69
C PHE A 55 10.33 14.72 -7.61
N HIS A 56 11.38 13.90 -7.74
CA HIS A 56 11.28 12.45 -7.60
C HIS A 56 11.01 12.02 -6.16
N ILE A 57 11.67 12.64 -5.18
CA ILE A 57 11.39 12.44 -3.75
C ILE A 57 9.93 12.80 -3.47
N MET A 58 9.44 13.95 -3.95
CA MET A 58 8.03 14.30 -3.80
C MET A 58 7.12 13.28 -4.47
N CYS A 59 7.33 12.87 -5.73
CA CYS A 59 6.50 11.84 -6.37
C CYS A 59 6.48 10.52 -5.57
N PHE A 60 7.66 10.05 -5.13
CA PHE A 60 7.80 8.83 -4.35
C PHE A 60 7.10 8.96 -2.99
N CYS A 61 7.27 10.07 -2.29
CA CYS A 61 6.53 10.39 -1.08
C CYS A 61 5.00 10.35 -1.30
N LEU A 62 4.53 10.96 -2.38
CA LEU A 62 3.12 11.21 -2.64
C LEU A 62 2.35 10.01 -3.20
N THR A 63 3.04 9.11 -3.90
CA THR A 63 2.40 8.03 -4.69
C THR A 63 3.09 6.68 -4.55
N PHE A 64 4.21 6.59 -3.81
CA PHE A 64 5.14 5.46 -3.82
C PHE A 64 5.75 5.13 -5.21
N HIS A 65 5.52 5.99 -6.21
CA HIS A 65 6.10 5.90 -7.55
C HIS A 65 7.10 7.04 -7.81
N TRP A 66 8.22 6.70 -8.44
CA TRP A 66 9.29 7.66 -8.77
C TRP A 66 8.88 8.68 -9.86
N ASN A 67 7.79 8.42 -10.60
CA ASN A 67 7.30 9.19 -11.74
C ASN A 67 5.80 9.53 -11.61
N LEU A 68 5.37 10.60 -12.28
CA LEU A 68 3.95 10.97 -12.38
C LEU A 68 3.18 10.16 -13.44
N ASP A 69 3.81 9.18 -14.08
CA ASP A 69 3.23 8.46 -15.21
C ASP A 69 1.96 7.69 -14.77
N PHE A 70 1.99 7.09 -13.58
CA PHE A 70 0.83 6.48 -12.91
C PHE A 70 -0.34 7.46 -12.71
N MET A 71 -0.08 8.64 -12.14
CA MET A 71 -1.11 9.69 -11.99
C MET A 71 -1.62 10.18 -13.34
N TRP A 72 -0.77 10.21 -14.37
CA TRP A 72 -1.20 10.61 -15.72
C TRP A 72 -2.09 9.57 -16.40
N GLU A 73 -1.87 8.28 -16.13
CA GLU A 73 -2.73 7.18 -16.56
C GLU A 73 -4.14 7.32 -15.97
N ILE A 74 -4.23 7.51 -14.65
CA ILE A 74 -5.48 7.85 -13.93
C ILE A 74 -6.17 9.07 -14.57
N PHE A 75 -5.42 10.11 -14.97
CA PHE A 75 -5.97 11.32 -15.59
C PHE A 75 -6.38 11.18 -17.06
N ARG A 76 -6.08 10.03 -17.68
CA ARG A 76 -6.45 9.70 -19.06
C ARG A 76 -7.75 8.92 -19.12
N GLU A 77 -8.05 8.14 -18.09
CA GLU A 77 -9.30 7.39 -17.99
C GLU A 77 -10.51 8.33 -17.84
N PRO A 78 -11.65 8.00 -18.48
CA PRO A 78 -12.91 8.68 -18.16
C PRO A 78 -13.24 8.42 -16.69
N ASN A 79 -13.49 9.50 -15.94
CA ASN A 79 -13.79 9.48 -14.50
C ASN A 79 -12.65 8.96 -13.60
N GLY A 80 -11.44 8.68 -14.11
CA GLY A 80 -10.33 8.17 -13.30
C GLY A 80 -9.94 9.09 -12.11
N TRP A 81 -10.08 10.41 -12.25
CA TRP A 81 -9.93 11.37 -11.12
C TRP A 81 -10.94 11.16 -9.99
N GLU A 82 -12.19 10.90 -10.35
CA GLU A 82 -13.28 10.67 -9.40
C GLU A 82 -13.11 9.31 -8.72
N ASN A 83 -12.81 8.27 -9.50
CA ASN A 83 -12.48 6.94 -8.98
C ASN A 83 -11.28 6.99 -8.02
N PHE A 84 -10.22 7.73 -8.36
CA PHE A 84 -9.06 7.96 -7.49
C PHE A 84 -9.45 8.62 -6.17
N HIS A 85 -10.27 9.69 -6.20
CA HIS A 85 -10.74 10.33 -4.97
C HIS A 85 -11.63 9.41 -4.12
N THR A 86 -12.54 8.65 -4.74
CA THR A 86 -13.38 7.67 -4.02
C THR A 86 -12.54 6.58 -3.36
N LEU A 87 -11.55 6.04 -4.07
CA LEU A 87 -10.61 5.05 -3.53
C LEU A 87 -9.78 5.64 -2.39
N TYR A 88 -9.22 6.84 -2.58
CA TYR A 88 -8.44 7.54 -1.56
C TYR A 88 -9.27 7.85 -0.30
N LEU A 89 -10.51 8.32 -0.43
CA LEU A 89 -11.41 8.57 0.71
C LEU A 89 -11.74 7.26 1.44
N THR A 90 -11.90 6.16 0.72
CA THR A 90 -12.09 4.82 1.31
C THR A 90 -10.85 4.39 2.10
N GLN A 91 -9.65 4.58 1.54
CA GLN A 91 -8.38 4.30 2.23
C GLN A 91 -8.17 5.19 3.46
N ILE A 92 -8.51 6.48 3.40
CA ILE A 92 -8.44 7.40 4.55
C ILE A 92 -9.41 6.98 5.66
N ASN A 93 -10.61 6.50 5.34
CA ASN A 93 -11.54 5.99 6.34
C ASN A 93 -10.99 4.71 7.03
N GLN A 94 -10.41 3.79 6.27
CA GLN A 94 -9.71 2.63 6.83
C GLN A 94 -8.52 3.05 7.72
N LEU A 95 -7.74 4.04 7.27
CA LEU A 95 -6.62 4.59 8.03
C LEU A 95 -7.08 5.24 9.34
N SER A 96 -8.20 5.97 9.32
CA SER A 96 -8.81 6.59 10.51
C SER A 96 -9.21 5.53 11.54
N THR A 97 -9.76 4.39 11.10
CA THR A 97 -10.08 3.26 11.99
C THR A 97 -8.82 2.69 12.65
N VAL A 98 -7.75 2.43 11.88
CA VAL A 98 -6.48 1.92 12.43
C VAL A 98 -5.84 2.94 13.37
N GLN A 99 -5.92 4.23 13.04
CA GLN A 99 -5.40 5.31 13.87
C GLN A 99 -6.19 5.48 15.18
N GLY A 100 -7.49 5.23 15.17
CA GLY A 100 -8.30 5.13 16.40
C GLY A 100 -7.84 4.00 17.32
N LEU A 101 -7.40 2.88 16.77
CA LEU A 101 -6.82 1.77 17.54
C LEU A 101 -5.44 2.14 18.12
N VAL A 102 -4.58 2.81 17.35
CA VAL A 102 -3.29 3.35 17.85
C VAL A 102 -3.53 4.32 19.00
N LEU A 103 -4.42 5.30 18.82
CA LEU A 103 -4.80 6.28 19.84
C LEU A 103 -5.31 5.60 21.12
N THR A 104 -6.21 4.62 20.98
CA THR A 104 -6.78 3.87 22.11
C THR A 104 -5.71 3.07 22.85
N THR A 105 -4.81 2.40 22.12
CA THR A 105 -3.71 1.63 22.68
C THR A 105 -2.76 2.51 23.50
N VAL A 106 -2.37 3.65 22.93
CA VAL A 106 -1.52 4.65 23.61
C VAL A 106 -2.24 5.23 24.85
N ALA A 107 -3.52 5.55 24.74
CA ALA A 107 -4.31 6.06 25.86
C ALA A 107 -4.40 5.05 27.03
N VAL A 108 -4.51 3.74 26.74
CA VAL A 108 -4.45 2.69 27.77
C VAL A 108 -3.07 2.65 28.44
N PHE A 109 -1.97 2.66 27.68
CA PHE A 109 -0.63 2.69 28.27
C PHE A 109 -0.35 3.96 29.11
N ILE A 110 -0.88 5.12 28.73
CA ILE A 110 -0.70 6.37 29.50
C ILE A 110 -1.58 6.41 30.76
N SER A 111 -2.78 5.81 30.72
CA SER A 111 -3.76 5.89 31.83
C SER A 111 -3.73 4.73 32.81
N THR A 112 -3.06 3.62 32.50
CA THR A 112 -2.96 2.45 33.38
C THR A 112 -1.54 2.28 33.92
N PRO A 113 -1.37 1.85 35.19
CA PRO A 113 -0.05 1.55 35.73
C PRO A 113 0.49 0.21 35.17
N PRO A 114 1.82 0.05 35.01
CA PRO A 114 2.40 -1.18 34.50
C PRO A 114 2.02 -2.40 35.36
N PRO A 115 1.44 -3.46 34.78
CA PRO A 115 0.95 -4.62 35.53
C PRO A 115 2.09 -5.46 36.12
N LEU A 116 3.31 -5.31 35.60
CA LEU A 116 4.51 -6.00 36.05
C LEU A 116 5.63 -4.98 36.26
N LYS A 117 6.20 -4.94 37.48
CA LYS A 117 7.34 -4.04 37.82
C LYS A 117 8.59 -4.23 36.95
N GLN A 118 8.67 -5.35 36.22
CA GLN A 118 9.78 -5.67 35.32
C GLN A 118 9.64 -5.01 33.93
N ILE A 119 8.45 -4.49 33.59
CA ILE A 119 8.12 -3.90 32.29
C ILE A 119 7.55 -2.51 32.57
N ASP A 120 8.45 -1.56 32.80
CA ASP A 120 8.08 -0.19 33.17
C ASP A 120 7.96 0.72 31.92
N TYR A 121 6.75 0.78 31.35
CA TYR A 121 6.42 1.74 30.30
C TYR A 121 6.09 3.14 30.84
N ALA A 122 6.07 3.34 32.17
CA ALA A 122 5.90 4.66 32.79
C ALA A 122 7.24 5.39 33.00
N ALA A 123 8.37 4.73 32.73
CA ALA A 123 9.68 5.37 32.66
C ALA A 123 9.72 6.48 31.60
N ASP A 124 10.49 7.55 31.88
CA ASP A 124 10.49 8.81 31.12
C ASP A 124 10.61 8.63 29.59
N GLY A 125 11.47 7.71 29.14
CA GLY A 125 11.71 7.44 27.71
C GLY A 125 10.48 6.89 26.99
N PRO A 126 10.01 5.67 27.32
CA PRO A 126 8.76 5.12 26.80
C PRO A 126 7.56 6.06 26.95
N TYR A 127 7.39 6.70 28.11
CA TYR A 127 6.27 7.58 28.39
C TYR A 127 6.25 8.82 27.48
N THR A 128 7.43 9.40 27.19
CA THR A 128 7.57 10.51 26.22
C THR A 128 7.16 10.07 24.82
N LEU A 129 7.67 8.92 24.34
CA LEU A 129 7.35 8.39 23.01
C LEU A 129 5.85 8.03 22.86
N LEU A 130 5.23 7.49 23.91
CA LEU A 130 3.78 7.28 23.98
C LEU A 130 3.03 8.61 23.90
N SER A 131 3.44 9.61 24.68
CA SER A 131 2.80 10.93 24.69
C SER A 131 2.87 11.63 23.33
N GLU A 132 4.02 11.58 22.66
CA GLU A 132 4.16 12.07 21.28
C GLU A 132 3.29 11.29 20.29
N SER A 133 3.29 9.94 20.40
CA SER A 133 2.43 9.08 19.57
C SER A 133 0.95 9.45 19.71
N LEU A 134 0.47 9.72 20.94
CA LEU A 134 -0.89 10.18 21.22
C LEU A 134 -1.20 11.50 20.48
N VAL A 135 -0.30 12.48 20.60
CA VAL A 135 -0.47 13.80 19.99
C VAL A 135 -0.49 13.72 18.46
N PHE A 136 0.42 12.97 17.84
CA PHE A 136 0.37 12.72 16.40
C PHE A 136 -0.87 11.91 15.99
N SER A 137 -1.34 10.96 16.82
CA SER A 137 -2.59 10.24 16.56
C SER A 137 -3.81 11.16 16.58
N LEU A 138 -3.90 12.12 17.50
CA LEU A 138 -4.97 13.12 17.52
C LEU A 138 -4.90 14.05 16.31
N PHE A 139 -3.71 14.59 15.99
CA PHE A 139 -3.55 15.46 14.82
C PHE A 139 -3.88 14.76 13.51
N GLY A 140 -3.44 13.51 13.31
CA GLY A 140 -3.72 12.81 12.06
C GLY A 140 -5.21 12.52 11.86
N LEU A 141 -5.97 12.21 12.92
CA LEU A 141 -7.44 12.09 12.84
C LEU A 141 -8.10 13.43 12.43
N LEU A 142 -7.63 14.55 13.01
CA LEU A 142 -8.11 15.89 12.62
C LEU A 142 -7.78 16.21 11.15
N PHE A 143 -6.58 15.87 10.69
CA PHE A 143 -6.19 16.03 9.29
C PHE A 143 -6.97 15.09 8.35
N GLN A 144 -7.23 13.83 8.74
CA GLN A 144 -8.04 12.87 7.98
C GLN A 144 -9.49 13.37 7.82
N LEU A 145 -10.10 13.88 8.90
CA LEU A 145 -11.42 14.50 8.87
C LEU A 145 -11.44 15.72 7.93
N TYR A 146 -10.45 16.62 8.06
CA TYR A 146 -10.30 17.77 7.17
C TYR A 146 -10.16 17.34 5.71
N THR A 147 -9.27 16.39 5.38
CA THR A 147 -9.10 15.89 4.01
C THR A 147 -10.33 15.17 3.49
N SER A 148 -11.16 14.57 4.34
CA SER A 148 -12.41 13.92 3.95
C SER A 148 -13.46 14.94 3.53
N VAL A 149 -13.71 15.96 4.36
CA VAL A 149 -14.64 17.06 4.06
C VAL A 149 -14.19 17.83 2.82
N VAL A 150 -12.90 18.15 2.74
CA VAL A 150 -12.32 18.90 1.61
C VAL A 150 -12.28 18.05 0.34
N GLY A 151 -11.98 16.75 0.44
CA GLY A 151 -11.89 15.81 -0.67
C GLY A 151 -13.19 15.67 -1.47
N GLN A 152 -14.35 15.67 -0.79
CA GLN A 152 -15.66 15.69 -1.45
C GLN A 152 -15.86 16.92 -2.36
N GLY A 153 -15.25 18.06 -2.02
CA GLY A 153 -15.24 19.25 -2.88
C GLY A 153 -14.37 19.11 -4.15
N TYR A 154 -13.30 18.31 -4.07
CA TYR A 154 -12.34 18.09 -5.16
C TYR A 154 -12.74 16.99 -6.15
N GLN A 155 -13.65 16.09 -5.77
CA GLN A 155 -14.20 15.05 -6.66
C GLN A 155 -14.83 15.64 -7.94
N LYS A 156 -15.42 16.85 -7.86
CA LYS A 156 -16.08 17.51 -8.99
C LYS A 156 -15.12 17.77 -10.16
N GLN A 157 -15.43 17.21 -11.34
CA GLN A 157 -14.61 17.31 -12.57
C GLN A 157 -14.26 18.77 -12.99
N LYS A 158 -15.07 19.77 -12.62
CA LYS A 158 -14.79 21.20 -12.83
C LYS A 158 -13.54 21.65 -12.05
N THR A 159 -13.39 21.20 -10.81
CA THR A 159 -12.25 21.50 -9.93
C THR A 159 -10.98 20.85 -10.48
N PHE A 160 -11.07 19.59 -10.93
CA PHE A 160 -9.95 18.90 -11.60
C PHE A 160 -9.44 19.63 -12.86
N LYS A 161 -10.34 20.15 -13.71
CA LYS A 161 -9.94 20.94 -14.89
C LYS A 161 -9.15 22.19 -14.52
N ALA A 162 -9.48 22.85 -13.41
CA ALA A 162 -8.72 23.98 -12.88
C ALA A 162 -7.36 23.53 -12.30
N LEU A 163 -7.34 22.45 -11.52
CA LEU A 163 -6.14 21.86 -10.93
C LEU A 163 -5.12 21.45 -12.01
N LYS A 164 -5.58 20.75 -13.05
CA LYS A 164 -4.77 20.29 -14.20
C LYS A 164 -4.16 21.43 -15.01
N ARG A 165 -4.62 22.69 -14.84
CA ARG A 165 -4.04 23.88 -15.48
C ARG A 165 -2.71 24.30 -14.85
N ASN A 166 -2.55 24.13 -13.53
CA ASN A 166 -1.36 24.58 -12.79
C ASN A 166 -0.68 23.41 -12.06
N ARG A 167 0.52 23.03 -12.52
CA ARG A 167 1.33 21.95 -11.93
C ARG A 167 1.63 22.16 -10.44
N TRP A 168 1.88 23.40 -10.00
CA TRP A 168 2.18 23.68 -8.60
C TRP A 168 0.96 23.49 -7.70
N LEU A 169 -0.21 23.94 -8.15
CA LEU A 169 -1.48 23.74 -7.43
C LEU A 169 -1.81 22.24 -7.33
N PHE A 170 -1.56 21.49 -8.40
CA PHE A 170 -1.68 20.03 -8.37
C PHE A 170 -0.72 19.37 -7.36
N LEU A 171 0.58 19.67 -7.41
CA LEU A 171 1.55 19.08 -6.48
C LEU A 171 1.19 19.43 -5.02
N PHE A 172 0.84 20.69 -4.76
CA PHE A 172 0.39 21.15 -3.44
C PHE A 172 -0.86 20.40 -2.95
N HIS A 173 -1.83 20.14 -3.84
CA HIS A 173 -3.01 19.37 -3.49
C HIS A 173 -2.66 17.91 -3.12
N ILE A 174 -1.83 17.22 -3.90
CA ILE A 174 -1.40 15.86 -3.53
C ILE A 174 -0.58 15.87 -2.23
N ILE A 175 0.23 16.91 -1.98
CA ILE A 175 0.96 17.05 -0.70
C ILE A 175 -0.02 17.11 0.47
N ILE A 176 -1.09 17.91 0.37
CA ILE A 176 -2.16 17.95 1.38
C ILE A 176 -2.81 16.57 1.56
N LEU A 177 -3.03 15.80 0.49
CA LEU A 177 -3.57 14.44 0.59
C LEU A 177 -2.60 13.43 1.24
N SER A 178 -1.28 13.67 1.19
CA SER A 178 -0.29 12.78 1.83
C SER A 178 -0.04 13.08 3.31
N ILE A 179 -0.27 14.31 3.77
CA ILE A 179 -0.05 14.72 5.18
C ILE A 179 -0.69 13.77 6.21
N PRO A 180 -1.97 13.35 6.08
CA PRO A 180 -2.58 12.49 7.08
C PRO A 180 -1.97 11.08 7.12
N VAL A 181 -1.46 10.59 5.98
CA VAL A 181 -0.73 9.31 5.91
C VAL A 181 0.61 9.43 6.64
N TYR A 182 1.34 10.54 6.48
CA TYR A 182 2.60 10.76 7.19
C TYR A 182 2.43 10.89 8.69
N ILE A 183 1.44 11.66 9.14
CA ILE A 183 1.19 11.85 10.56
C ILE A 183 0.79 10.52 11.23
N PHE A 184 -0.02 9.71 10.54
CA PHE A 184 -0.30 8.33 10.96
C PHE A 184 0.98 7.49 11.09
N SER A 185 1.80 7.44 10.04
CA SER A 185 3.03 6.63 10.03
C SER A 185 4.01 7.05 11.13
N ILE A 186 4.14 8.35 11.40
CA ILE A 186 4.97 8.86 12.50
C ILE A 186 4.40 8.43 13.86
N SER A 187 3.09 8.57 14.08
CA SER A 187 2.44 8.11 15.32
C SER A 187 2.63 6.62 15.56
N LEU A 188 2.46 5.79 14.52
CA LEU A 188 2.65 4.34 14.57
C LEU A 188 4.11 3.98 14.86
N LEU A 189 5.08 4.62 14.21
CA LEU A 189 6.50 4.40 14.46
C LEU A 189 6.88 4.77 15.91
N LEU A 190 6.37 5.89 16.43
CA LEU A 190 6.60 6.29 17.83
C LEU A 190 6.04 5.28 18.83
N LEU A 191 4.84 4.72 18.58
CA LEU A 191 4.28 3.64 19.40
C LEU A 191 5.15 2.37 19.34
N LEU A 192 5.58 1.96 18.14
CA LEU A 192 6.45 0.80 17.97
C LEU A 192 7.81 0.99 18.66
N PHE A 193 8.39 2.20 18.60
CA PHE A 193 9.60 2.54 19.35
C PHE A 193 9.36 2.55 20.87
N ALA A 194 8.25 3.10 21.36
CA ALA A 194 7.94 3.09 22.79
C ALA A 194 7.82 1.67 23.36
N ILE A 195 7.10 0.78 22.66
CA ILE A 195 6.99 -0.64 23.03
C ILE A 195 8.37 -1.32 22.97
N SER A 196 9.15 -1.05 21.92
CA SER A 196 10.49 -1.61 21.75
C SER A 196 11.44 -1.20 22.89
N VAL A 197 11.51 0.10 23.19
CA VAL A 197 12.33 0.64 24.29
C VAL A 197 11.88 0.09 25.63
N THR A 198 10.57 -0.03 25.89
CA THR A 198 10.02 -0.68 27.09
C THR A 198 10.52 -2.12 27.22
N GLY A 199 10.45 -2.91 26.14
CA GLY A 199 10.88 -4.31 26.16
C GLY A 199 12.39 -4.48 26.31
N PHE A 200 13.20 -3.60 25.71
CA PHE A 200 14.66 -3.60 25.86
C PHE A 200 15.13 -3.12 27.25
N LEU A 201 14.44 -2.15 27.86
CA LEU A 201 14.71 -1.69 29.23
C LEU A 201 14.12 -2.62 30.30
N SER A 202 13.29 -3.61 29.90
CA SER A 202 12.73 -4.58 30.83
C SER A 202 13.82 -5.34 31.58
N SER A 203 13.60 -5.59 32.88
CA SER A 203 14.51 -6.43 33.68
C SER A 203 14.37 -7.93 33.38
N SER A 204 13.48 -8.33 32.48
CA SER A 204 13.19 -9.72 32.14
C SER A 204 13.79 -10.11 30.79
N THR A 205 14.73 -11.07 30.82
CA THR A 205 15.41 -11.57 29.60
C THR A 205 14.42 -12.13 28.57
N SER A 206 13.31 -12.75 29.00
CA SER A 206 12.30 -13.25 28.07
C SER A 206 11.55 -12.13 27.36
N ALA A 207 11.26 -11.01 28.06
CA ALA A 207 10.63 -9.84 27.46
C ALA A 207 11.57 -9.13 26.46
N GLN A 208 12.87 -9.01 26.80
CA GLN A 208 13.90 -8.48 25.90
C GLN A 208 14.01 -9.32 24.61
N ILE A 209 14.13 -10.64 24.73
CA ILE A 209 14.21 -11.55 23.57
C ILE A 209 12.94 -11.47 22.71
N PHE A 210 11.76 -11.55 23.33
CA PHE A 210 10.49 -11.49 22.61
C PHE A 210 10.31 -10.16 21.87
N THR A 211 10.59 -9.03 22.52
CA THR A 211 10.46 -7.70 21.91
C THR A 211 11.50 -7.49 20.81
N GLY A 212 12.75 -7.90 21.03
CA GLY A 212 13.81 -7.83 20.01
C GLY A 212 13.50 -8.69 18.78
N ALA A 213 13.02 -9.91 18.97
CA ALA A 213 12.61 -10.79 17.88
C ALA A 213 11.39 -10.23 17.12
N THR A 214 10.41 -9.67 17.84
CA THR A 214 9.23 -9.02 17.23
C THR A 214 9.63 -7.80 16.41
N PHE A 215 10.52 -6.94 16.93
CA PHE A 215 11.01 -5.78 16.20
C PHE A 215 11.83 -6.16 14.97
N ALA A 216 12.70 -7.17 15.09
CA ALA A 216 13.48 -7.70 13.96
C ALA A 216 12.57 -8.28 12.85
N LEU A 217 11.52 -9.01 13.23
CA LEU A 217 10.52 -9.54 12.30
C LEU A 217 9.75 -8.41 11.59
N LEU A 218 9.24 -7.43 12.35
CA LEU A 218 8.55 -6.27 11.78
C LEU A 218 9.46 -5.48 10.83
N PHE A 219 10.72 -5.26 11.20
CA PHE A 219 11.71 -4.61 10.34
C PHE A 219 11.97 -5.41 9.05
N ALA A 220 12.10 -6.73 9.15
CA ALA A 220 12.24 -7.61 7.97
C ALA A 220 11.00 -7.53 7.06
N CYS A 221 9.78 -7.59 7.62
CA CYS A 221 8.53 -7.44 6.87
C CYS A 221 8.43 -6.07 6.18
N LEU A 222 8.82 -4.99 6.85
CA LEU A 222 8.85 -3.65 6.26
C LEU A 222 9.90 -3.55 5.14
N PHE A 223 11.11 -4.07 5.36
CA PHE A 223 12.17 -4.10 4.36
C PHE A 223 11.73 -4.87 3.11
N VAL A 224 11.18 -6.07 3.28
CA VAL A 224 10.60 -6.89 2.21
C VAL A 224 9.47 -6.16 1.48
N SER A 225 8.61 -5.44 2.19
CA SER A 225 7.51 -4.65 1.60
C SER A 225 7.99 -3.43 0.80
N ILE A 226 9.15 -2.86 1.15
CA ILE A 226 9.77 -1.71 0.47
C ILE A 226 10.61 -2.15 -0.74
N LEU A 227 11.08 -3.40 -0.78
CA LEU A 227 11.85 -3.92 -1.92
C LEU A 227 11.00 -3.83 -3.22
N PRO A 228 11.48 -3.11 -4.26
CA PRO A 228 10.71 -2.94 -5.48
C PRO A 228 10.32 -4.27 -6.12
N SER A 229 9.11 -4.33 -6.70
CA SER A 229 8.62 -5.46 -7.52
C SER A 229 9.67 -6.13 -8.45
N PRO A 230 10.54 -5.42 -9.20
CA PRO A 230 11.58 -6.05 -10.01
C PRO A 230 12.71 -6.73 -9.22
N VAL A 231 12.88 -6.43 -7.93
CA VAL A 231 13.75 -7.20 -7.02
C VAL A 231 13.01 -8.46 -6.57
N TYR A 232 11.72 -8.36 -6.27
CA TYR A 232 10.87 -9.51 -5.92
C TYR A 232 10.86 -10.58 -7.02
N SER A 233 10.70 -10.19 -8.30
CA SER A 233 10.74 -11.15 -9.42
C SER A 233 12.13 -11.77 -9.64
N ARG A 234 13.20 -11.06 -9.31
CA ARG A 234 14.57 -11.60 -9.33
C ARG A 234 14.82 -12.56 -8.16
N LEU A 235 14.41 -12.21 -6.94
CA LEU A 235 14.52 -13.07 -5.76
C LEU A 235 13.70 -14.34 -5.93
N TYR A 236 12.45 -14.24 -6.40
CA TYR A 236 11.61 -15.39 -6.73
C TYR A 236 12.30 -16.32 -7.73
N LYS A 237 12.87 -15.77 -8.82
CA LYS A 237 13.60 -16.55 -9.83
C LYS A 237 14.89 -17.20 -9.29
N ILE A 238 15.56 -16.60 -8.32
CA ILE A 238 16.73 -17.19 -7.67
C ILE A 238 16.31 -18.30 -6.70
N LEU A 239 15.28 -18.06 -5.89
CA LEU A 239 14.77 -19.03 -4.92
C LEU A 239 14.27 -20.30 -5.61
N TRP A 240 13.52 -20.15 -6.70
CA TRP A 240 12.97 -21.29 -7.45
C TRP A 240 14.05 -22.06 -8.20
N ARG A 241 15.05 -21.38 -8.78
CA ARG A 241 16.20 -22.05 -9.42
C ARG A 241 16.95 -22.97 -8.46
N ILE A 242 17.05 -22.61 -7.18
CA ILE A 242 17.71 -23.46 -6.16
C ILE A 242 16.84 -24.70 -5.81
N THR A 243 15.54 -24.68 -6.11
CA THR A 243 14.62 -25.81 -5.88
C THR A 243 14.57 -26.76 -7.08
N ASP A 244 14.79 -26.26 -8.30
CA ASP A 244 14.76 -27.07 -9.53
C ASP A 244 16.06 -27.88 -9.76
N ASP A 245 17.17 -27.58 -9.06
CA ASP A 245 18.50 -28.22 -9.26
C ASP A 245 18.66 -29.58 -8.51
N ASP A 246 17.66 -30.06 -7.74
CA ASP A 246 17.73 -31.28 -6.89
C ASP A 246 16.98 -32.53 -7.46
N ASP A 247 16.26 -32.42 -8.59
CA ASP A 247 15.33 -33.47 -9.09
C ASP A 247 15.81 -34.24 -10.37
N ASP A 248 16.99 -33.93 -10.91
CA ASP A 248 17.45 -34.41 -12.25
C ASP A 248 18.43 -35.62 -12.23
N ASP A 249 18.75 -36.23 -11.07
CA ASP A 249 19.92 -37.15 -10.92
C ASP A 249 19.58 -38.67 -10.86
N ASP A 250 18.31 -39.11 -10.97
CA ASP A 250 17.90 -40.52 -10.78
C ASP A 250 16.86 -41.03 -11.83
N ASN A 251 17.22 -41.13 -13.12
CA ASN A 251 16.58 -42.12 -14.03
C ASN A 251 17.34 -42.47 -15.35
N ASP A 252 18.67 -42.36 -15.37
CA ASP A 252 19.47 -43.12 -16.35
C ASP A 252 19.63 -44.56 -15.82
N ASP A 253 18.64 -45.44 -16.09
CA ASP A 253 18.81 -46.90 -16.21
C ASP A 253 17.46 -47.60 -16.46
N HIS A 254 17.00 -47.60 -17.73
CA HIS A 254 16.35 -48.78 -18.31
C HIS A 254 16.32 -48.73 -19.85
N GLU A 255 17.51 -48.96 -20.41
CA GLU A 255 17.68 -49.74 -21.63
C GLU A 255 16.80 -51.01 -21.58
N LEU A 256 15.93 -51.21 -22.57
CA LEU A 256 15.53 -52.52 -23.11
C LEU A 256 14.54 -52.40 -24.29
N ASP A 257 15.03 -52.80 -25.46
CA ASP A 257 14.32 -53.39 -26.61
C ASP A 257 12.94 -52.86 -27.03
N LYS A 258 12.95 -52.17 -28.18
CA LYS A 258 11.97 -52.46 -29.24
C LYS A 258 12.57 -52.34 -30.64
N GLU A 259 13.33 -53.38 -30.97
CA GLU A 259 13.65 -53.77 -32.34
C GLU A 259 12.38 -53.98 -33.20
N HIS A 260 12.52 -53.67 -34.50
CA HIS A 260 11.84 -54.29 -35.65
C HIS A 260 10.32 -54.16 -35.93
N VAL A 261 10.05 -54.14 -37.26
CA VAL A 261 8.76 -54.21 -38.02
C VAL A 261 7.99 -52.87 -38.09
N GLU A 262 7.61 -52.29 -39.24
CA GLU A 262 7.83 -52.52 -40.70
C GLU A 262 7.92 -51.12 -41.38
N LYS A 263 8.58 -50.82 -42.52
CA LYS A 263 8.65 -51.34 -43.91
C LYS A 263 7.35 -51.30 -44.73
N GLU A 264 7.42 -50.59 -45.88
CA GLU A 264 6.47 -50.55 -47.02
C GLU A 264 5.09 -49.91 -46.74
N ALA A 265 4.54 -48.97 -47.50
CA ALA A 265 4.61 -48.67 -48.94
C ALA A 265 4.62 -47.13 -49.18
N GLY A 266 5.07 -46.58 -50.32
CA GLY A 266 4.32 -46.55 -51.60
C GLY A 266 3.31 -45.39 -51.63
N GLY A 267 3.35 -44.44 -52.56
CA GLY A 267 4.23 -44.29 -53.72
C GLY A 267 4.05 -42.96 -54.45
N THR A 268 4.59 -42.88 -55.66
CA THR A 268 4.62 -41.73 -56.57
C THR A 268 3.25 -41.21 -57.02
N ALA A 269 3.10 -39.88 -57.07
CA ALA A 269 2.65 -39.12 -58.25
C ALA A 269 3.01 -37.63 -58.10
#